data_AF-A0A3E2J7E8-F1
#
_entry.id   AF-A0A3E2J7E8-F1
#
_cell.length_a   1.000
_cell.length_b   1.000
_cell.length_c   1.000
_cell.angle_alpha   90.00
_cell.angle_beta   90.00
_cell.angle_gamma   90.00
#
_symmetry.space_group_name_H-M   'P 1'
#
loop_
_entity.id
_entity.type
_entity.pdbx_description
1 polymer ?
#
loop_
_entity_poly.entity_id
_entity_poly.type
_entity_poly.pdbx_seq_one_letter_code
_entity_poly.pdbx_strand_id
1 'polypeptide(L)'
;MAIFQSAEEMYQVYEGFFNEVKDTEQAKAIMSSYQKSDQHNALVQYIYHNPEAKMAWVENDRGSIDVVFGDAEELNPELTFEMTSDVGHRFWLGEVDLTQALARQQMKATGPLSKSLKVVPQLKQWYPLYREYLKRIGREELVV
;
A
#
# COMPACT_ATOMS: atom_id res chain seq x y z
N MET A 1 8.18 -15.07 12.34
CA MET A 1 9.25 -15.00 11.30
C MET A 1 8.88 -13.84 10.42
N ALA A 2 9.85 -13.01 10.06
CA ALA A 2 9.58 -11.91 9.12
C ALA A 2 9.16 -12.51 7.77
N ILE A 3 8.09 -11.97 7.20
CA ILE A 3 7.55 -12.41 5.89
C ILE A 3 8.54 -12.06 4.78
N PHE A 4 9.16 -10.89 4.86
CA PHE A 4 10.23 -10.45 3.96
C PHE A 4 11.58 -10.47 4.69
N GLN A 5 12.61 -10.92 4.00
CA GLN A 5 13.98 -10.99 4.50
C GLN A 5 14.71 -9.65 4.36
N SER A 6 14.35 -8.82 3.37
CA SER A 6 14.93 -7.51 3.14
C SER A 6 13.95 -6.51 2.52
N ALA A 7 14.29 -5.23 2.58
CA ALA A 7 13.49 -4.17 1.96
C ALA A 7 13.44 -4.33 0.44
N GLU A 8 14.54 -4.79 -0.19
CA GLU A 8 14.58 -5.03 -1.64
C GLU A 8 13.61 -6.14 -2.05
N GLU A 9 13.53 -7.22 -1.28
CA GLU A 9 12.58 -8.31 -1.56
C GLU A 9 11.13 -7.79 -1.52
N MET A 10 10.82 -7.00 -0.49
CA MET A 10 9.52 -6.39 -0.35
C MET A 10 9.20 -5.43 -1.51
N TYR A 11 10.15 -4.59 -1.92
CA TYR A 11 10.00 -3.70 -3.05
C TYR A 11 9.77 -4.47 -4.36
N GLN A 12 10.50 -5.55 -4.62
CA GLN A 12 10.32 -6.37 -5.82
C GLN A 12 8.90 -6.94 -5.91
N VAL A 13 8.38 -7.47 -4.80
CA VAL A 13 7.02 -8.03 -4.75
C VAL A 13 5.96 -6.95 -4.92
N TYR A 14 6.09 -5.82 -4.22
CA TYR A 14 5.11 -4.75 -4.31
C TYR A 14 5.16 -4.05 -5.67
N GLU A 15 6.35 -3.68 -6.16
CA GLU A 15 6.53 -3.06 -7.46
C GLU A 15 5.91 -3.90 -8.58
N GLY A 16 6.13 -5.21 -8.59
CA GLY A 16 5.55 -6.08 -9.60
C GLY A 16 4.02 -6.13 -9.54
N PHE A 17 3.44 -6.16 -8.33
CA PHE A 17 1.99 -6.10 -8.16
C PHE A 17 1.40 -4.76 -8.60
N PHE A 18 1.97 -3.65 -8.11
CA PHE A 18 1.49 -2.30 -8.44
C PHE A 18 1.62 -1.98 -9.92
N ASN A 19 2.69 -2.45 -10.58
CA ASN A 19 2.83 -2.33 -12.02
C ASN A 19 1.77 -3.10 -12.82
N GLU A 20 1.22 -4.19 -12.28
CA GLU A 20 0.13 -4.94 -12.91
C GLU A 20 -1.21 -4.22 -12.74
N VAL A 21 -1.45 -3.60 -11.58
CA VAL A 21 -2.75 -2.96 -11.29
C VAL A 21 -2.82 -1.48 -11.68
N LYS A 22 -1.69 -0.78 -11.89
CA LYS A 22 -1.68 0.69 -12.09
C LYS A 22 -2.45 1.20 -13.30
N ASP A 23 -2.57 0.42 -14.37
CA ASP A 23 -3.32 0.83 -15.58
C ASP A 23 -4.79 0.37 -15.57
N THR A 24 -5.23 -0.27 -14.47
CA THR A 24 -6.60 -0.79 -14.35
C THR A 24 -7.60 0.29 -13.96
N GLU A 25 -8.87 0.10 -14.32
CA GLU A 25 -9.95 1.01 -13.90
C GLU A 25 -10.12 1.03 -12.37
N GLN A 26 -9.74 -0.04 -11.67
CA GLN A 26 -9.73 -0.13 -10.22
C GLN A 26 -8.73 0.87 -9.60
N ALA A 27 -7.53 1.00 -10.16
CA ALA A 27 -6.53 1.97 -9.69
C ALA A 27 -7.01 3.41 -9.86
N LYS A 28 -7.60 3.74 -11.01
CA LYS A 28 -8.20 5.06 -11.27
C LYS A 28 -9.37 5.36 -10.32
N ALA A 29 -10.19 4.35 -10.02
CA ALA A 29 -11.32 4.50 -9.08
C ALA A 29 -10.84 4.82 -7.66
N ILE A 30 -9.74 4.20 -7.21
CA ILE A 30 -9.09 4.51 -5.94
C ILE A 30 -8.60 5.96 -5.92
N MET A 31 -7.87 6.39 -6.95
CA MET A 31 -7.37 7.77 -7.05
C MET A 31 -8.50 8.80 -6.99
N SER A 32 -9.54 8.57 -7.79
CA SER A 32 -10.70 9.46 -7.87
C SER A 32 -11.42 9.59 -6.54
N SER A 33 -11.35 8.56 -5.68
CA SER A 33 -12.06 8.51 -4.41
C SER A 33 -11.26 9.09 -3.24
N TYR A 34 -9.93 9.09 -3.32
CA TYR A 34 -9.07 9.61 -2.26
C TYR A 34 -9.14 11.14 -2.15
N GLN A 35 -9.45 11.85 -3.24
CA GLN A 35 -9.55 13.32 -3.29
C GLN A 35 -8.37 14.00 -2.58
N LYS A 36 -7.15 13.74 -3.09
CA LYS A 36 -5.90 14.31 -2.56
C LYS A 36 -5.97 15.84 -2.56
N SER A 37 -5.46 16.48 -1.51
CA SER A 37 -5.31 17.95 -1.51
C SER A 37 -4.14 18.39 -2.42
N ASP A 38 -4.31 19.53 -3.11
CA ASP A 38 -3.28 20.15 -3.96
C ASP A 38 -1.98 20.49 -3.20
N GLN A 39 -2.02 20.52 -1.86
CA GLN A 39 -0.86 20.79 -1.01
C GLN A 39 0.08 19.60 -0.84
N HIS A 40 -0.34 18.40 -1.23
CA HIS A 40 0.41 17.15 -1.07
C HIS A 40 0.73 16.56 -2.44
N ASN A 41 1.97 16.09 -2.62
CA ASN A 41 2.38 15.40 -3.85
C ASN A 41 2.24 13.87 -3.74
N ALA A 42 2.02 13.35 -2.53
CA ALA A 42 1.68 11.95 -2.29
C ALA A 42 0.37 11.80 -1.54
N LEU A 43 -0.36 10.73 -1.86
CA LEU A 43 -1.63 10.41 -1.24
C LEU A 43 -1.38 9.83 0.14
N VAL A 44 -0.62 8.74 0.16
CA VAL A 44 -0.32 7.98 1.36
C VAL A 44 1.12 7.46 1.31
N GLN A 45 1.82 7.56 2.43
CA GLN A 45 3.11 6.92 2.64
C GLN A 45 2.98 5.80 3.66
N TYR A 46 3.53 4.64 3.35
CA TYR A 46 3.64 3.48 4.21
C TYR A 46 5.10 3.37 4.64
N ILE A 47 5.31 3.40 5.95
CA ILE A 47 6.59 3.16 6.61
C ILE A 47 6.48 1.78 7.25
N TYR A 48 7.36 0.88 6.81
CA TYR A 48 7.42 -0.48 7.26
C TYR A 48 8.67 -0.70 8.10
N HIS A 49 8.50 -1.49 9.15
CA HIS A 49 9.57 -1.93 10.03
C HIS A 49 9.78 -3.44 9.91
N ASN A 50 11.02 -3.88 10.10
CA ASN A 50 11.44 -5.28 10.04
C ASN A 50 11.03 -5.98 8.74
N PRO A 51 11.64 -5.66 7.57
CA PRO A 51 12.74 -4.72 7.36
C PRO A 51 12.29 -3.25 7.24
N GLU A 52 13.24 -2.32 7.39
CA GLU A 52 12.98 -0.88 7.19
C GLU A 52 12.73 -0.59 5.71
N ALA A 53 11.50 -0.22 5.37
CA ALA A 53 11.09 0.05 4.00
C ALA A 53 10.07 1.19 3.95
N LYS A 54 10.07 1.93 2.84
CA LYS A 54 9.12 3.03 2.61
C LYS A 54 8.50 2.86 1.23
N MET A 55 7.20 3.10 1.17
CA MET A 55 6.41 3.05 -0.07
C MET A 55 5.41 4.18 -0.04
N ALA A 56 5.36 5.01 -1.08
CA ALA A 56 4.38 6.08 -1.19
C ALA A 56 3.54 5.92 -2.46
N TRP A 57 2.25 6.18 -2.34
CA TRP A 57 1.34 6.26 -3.47
C TRP A 57 1.29 7.70 -3.96
N VAL A 58 1.56 7.86 -5.25
CA VAL A 58 1.52 9.14 -5.96
C VAL A 58 0.53 9.05 -7.12
N GLU A 59 0.10 10.21 -7.59
CA GLU A 59 -0.70 10.32 -8.80
C GLU A 59 0.22 10.34 -10.02
N ASN A 60 -0.05 9.48 -11.00
CA ASN A 60 0.64 9.56 -12.29
C ASN A 60 -0.03 10.54 -13.26
N ASP A 61 0.63 10.76 -14.39
CA ASP A 61 0.18 11.62 -15.49
C ASP A 61 -1.15 11.18 -16.13
N ARG A 62 -1.59 9.95 -15.88
CA ARG A 62 -2.85 9.37 -16.36
C ARG A 62 -3.98 9.40 -15.33
N GLY A 63 -3.77 10.03 -14.17
CA GLY A 63 -4.76 10.07 -13.08
C GLY A 63 -4.97 8.72 -12.39
N SER A 64 -3.97 7.85 -12.41
CA SER A 64 -3.96 6.56 -11.73
C SER A 64 -2.88 6.50 -10.64
N ILE A 65 -2.87 5.41 -9.86
CA ILE A 65 -1.89 5.18 -8.80
C ILE A 65 -0.54 4.82 -9.43
N ASP A 66 0.52 5.49 -8.98
CA ASP A 66 1.88 5.02 -9.12
C ASP A 66 2.57 4.95 -7.75
N VAL A 67 3.68 4.23 -7.68
CA VAL A 67 4.33 3.91 -6.41
C VAL A 67 5.80 4.31 -6.41
N VAL A 68 6.20 5.04 -5.37
CA VAL A 68 7.58 5.43 -5.11
C VAL A 68 8.10 4.63 -3.92
N PHE A 69 9.23 3.96 -4.08
CA PHE A 69 9.89 3.20 -3.02
C PHE A 69 11.10 3.93 -2.46
N GLY A 70 11.37 3.71 -1.17
CA GLY A 70 12.53 4.28 -0.48
C GLY A 70 12.34 5.72 0.03
N ASP A 71 13.46 6.32 0.44
CA ASP A 71 13.52 7.70 0.89
C ASP A 71 13.53 8.64 -0.31
N ALA A 72 12.40 9.24 -0.62
CA ALA A 72 12.37 10.36 -1.55
C ALA A 72 12.34 11.68 -0.76
N GLU A 73 13.36 12.52 -0.96
CA GLU A 73 13.60 13.74 -0.19
C GLU A 73 12.50 14.81 -0.34
N GLU A 74 11.62 14.67 -1.33
CA GLU A 74 10.56 15.64 -1.64
C GLU A 74 9.13 15.10 -1.44
N LEU A 75 8.94 13.91 -0.87
CA LEU A 75 7.58 13.39 -0.62
C LEU A 75 6.91 14.13 0.54
N ASN A 76 5.79 14.79 0.24
CA ASN A 76 4.84 15.36 1.19
C ASN A 76 3.52 14.55 1.14
N PRO A 77 3.43 13.43 1.88
CA PRO A 77 2.23 12.61 1.91
C PRO A 77 1.12 13.26 2.74
N GLU A 78 -0.11 13.19 2.24
CA GLU A 78 -1.28 13.66 3.01
C GLU A 78 -1.56 12.77 4.23
N LEU A 79 -1.26 11.47 4.11
CA LEU A 79 -1.40 10.50 5.18
C LEU A 79 -0.16 9.61 5.27
N THR A 80 0.30 9.33 6.49
CA THR A 80 1.36 8.35 6.73
C THR A 80 0.80 7.19 7.56
N PHE A 81 1.06 5.97 7.13
CA PHE A 81 0.90 4.76 7.91
C PHE A 81 2.24 4.19 8.33
N GLU A 82 2.35 3.76 9.57
CA GLU A 82 3.53 3.14 10.17
C GLU A 82 3.13 1.76 10.70
N MET A 83 3.84 0.70 10.30
CA MET A 83 3.52 -0.69 10.64
C MET A 83 4.73 -1.62 10.46
N THR A 84 4.62 -2.88 10.86
CA THR A 84 5.61 -3.90 10.45
C THR A 84 5.33 -4.39 9.03
N SER A 85 6.37 -4.84 8.32
CA SER A 85 6.23 -5.45 7.00
C SER A 85 5.20 -6.59 6.99
N ASP A 86 5.18 -7.41 8.05
CA ASP A 86 4.21 -8.50 8.25
C ASP A 86 2.76 -7.99 8.32
N VAL A 87 2.50 -6.90 9.05
CA VAL A 87 1.16 -6.30 9.14
C VAL A 87 0.75 -5.74 7.80
N GLY A 88 1.67 -5.09 7.09
CA GLY A 88 1.48 -4.59 5.74
C GLY A 88 1.09 -5.68 4.76
N HIS A 89 1.86 -6.77 4.74
CA HIS A 89 1.60 -7.92 3.89
C HIS A 89 0.21 -8.51 4.13
N ARG A 90 -0.14 -8.74 5.40
CA ARG A 90 -1.47 -9.27 5.77
C ARG A 90 -2.61 -8.31 5.45
N PHE A 91 -2.35 -7.01 5.47
CA PHE A 91 -3.29 -6.00 4.99
C PHE A 91 -3.54 -6.13 3.48
N TRP A 92 -2.48 -6.29 2.66
CA TRP A 92 -2.61 -6.51 1.21
C TRP A 92 -3.25 -7.86 0.85
N LEU A 93 -3.09 -8.88 1.70
CA LEU A 93 -3.81 -10.15 1.60
C LEU A 93 -5.29 -10.06 2.00
N GLY A 94 -5.73 -8.94 2.60
CA GLY A 94 -7.09 -8.76 3.11
C GLY A 94 -7.39 -9.49 4.42
N GLU A 95 -6.36 -9.91 5.15
CA GLU A 95 -6.49 -10.64 6.44
C GLU A 95 -6.55 -9.72 7.65
N VAL A 96 -6.08 -8.49 7.45
CA VAL A 96 -6.09 -7.43 8.46
C VAL A 96 -6.98 -6.32 7.95
N ASP A 97 -8.06 -6.04 8.67
CA ASP A 97 -8.90 -4.88 8.43
C ASP A 97 -8.21 -3.61 8.96
N LEU A 98 -8.21 -2.53 8.17
CA LEU A 98 -7.57 -1.27 8.53
C LEU A 98 -8.04 -0.73 9.89
N THR A 99 -9.35 -0.75 10.14
CA THR A 99 -9.94 -0.23 11.39
C THR A 99 -9.50 -1.06 12.58
N GLN A 100 -9.46 -2.40 12.41
CA GLN A 100 -8.97 -3.29 13.45
C GLN A 100 -7.46 -3.12 13.70
N ALA A 101 -6.65 -2.96 12.66
CA ALA A 101 -5.21 -2.74 12.79
C ALA A 101 -4.89 -1.46 13.56
N LEU A 102 -5.62 -0.38 13.26
CA LEU A 102 -5.50 0.90 13.95
C LEU A 102 -5.97 0.79 15.40
N ALA A 103 -7.12 0.15 15.65
CA ALA A 103 -7.65 -0.07 16.99
C ALA A 103 -6.71 -0.92 17.87
N ARG A 104 -6.02 -1.89 17.26
CA ARG A 104 -5.03 -2.75 17.93
C ARG A 104 -3.62 -2.17 17.97
N GLN A 105 -3.43 -0.95 17.47
CA GLN A 105 -2.12 -0.29 17.37
C GLN A 105 -1.07 -1.09 16.57
N GLN A 106 -1.52 -2.00 15.71
CA GLN A 106 -0.66 -2.73 14.77
C GLN A 106 -0.26 -1.85 13.58
N MET A 107 -1.09 -0.84 13.31
CA MET A 107 -0.85 0.22 12.36
C MET A 107 -1.07 1.55 13.07
N LYS A 108 -0.24 2.54 12.76
CA LYS A 108 -0.38 3.91 13.25
C LYS A 108 -0.59 4.83 12.05
N ALA A 109 -1.56 5.71 12.14
CA ALA A 109 -1.91 6.64 11.07
C ALA A 109 -1.70 8.08 11.52
N THR A 110 -1.07 8.90 10.67
CA THR A 110 -0.84 10.33 10.88
C THR A 110 -1.36 11.10 9.67
N GLY A 111 -2.45 11.86 9.83
CA GLY A 111 -3.11 12.60 8.74
C GLY A 111 -4.63 12.39 8.70
N PRO A 112 -5.32 12.76 7.60
CA PRO A 112 -6.77 12.70 7.47
C PRO A 112 -7.25 11.29 7.14
N LEU A 113 -7.27 10.42 8.16
CA LEU A 113 -7.68 9.01 8.04
C LEU A 113 -9.07 8.82 7.38
N SER A 114 -9.97 9.80 7.52
CA SER A 114 -11.31 9.77 6.91
C SER A 114 -11.30 9.64 5.39
N LYS A 115 -10.25 10.14 4.70
CA LYS A 115 -10.09 9.97 3.24
C LYS A 115 -9.74 8.53 2.89
N SER A 116 -8.78 7.93 3.59
CA SER A 116 -8.40 6.51 3.39
C SER A 116 -9.53 5.55 3.65
N LEU A 117 -10.35 5.79 4.68
CA LEU A 117 -11.49 4.93 4.99
C LEU A 117 -12.52 4.89 3.85
N LYS A 118 -12.65 5.96 3.05
CA LYS A 118 -13.51 5.97 1.85
C LYS A 118 -12.98 5.12 0.71
N VAL A 119 -11.66 4.91 0.65
CA VAL A 119 -10.97 4.12 -0.38
C VAL A 119 -10.99 2.62 -0.07
N VAL A 120 -11.08 2.23 1.21
CA VAL A 120 -11.07 0.82 1.64
C VAL A 120 -12.01 -0.09 0.81
N PRO A 121 -13.26 0.29 0.49
CA PRO A 121 -14.14 -0.55 -0.33
C PRO A 121 -13.60 -0.88 -1.72
N GLN A 122 -12.88 0.05 -2.36
CA GLN A 122 -12.25 -0.17 -3.66
C GLN A 122 -10.97 -0.98 -3.51
N LEU A 123 -10.22 -0.71 -2.45
CA LEU A 123 -9.01 -1.46 -2.11
C LEU A 123 -9.27 -2.96 -1.93
N LYS A 124 -10.43 -3.34 -1.40
CA LYS A 124 -10.83 -4.75 -1.25
C LYS A 124 -10.81 -5.55 -2.56
N GLN A 125 -10.96 -4.88 -3.71
CA GLN A 125 -10.90 -5.53 -5.02
C GLN A 125 -9.47 -5.98 -5.38
N TRP A 126 -8.46 -5.41 -4.73
CA TRP A 126 -7.05 -5.73 -4.96
C TRP A 126 -6.58 -6.94 -4.15
N TYR A 127 -7.24 -7.29 -3.05
CA TYR A 127 -6.87 -8.45 -2.23
C TYR A 127 -6.82 -9.77 -3.01
N PRO A 128 -7.83 -10.15 -3.82
CA PRO A 128 -7.73 -11.37 -4.63
C PRO A 128 -6.63 -11.26 -5.70
N LEU A 129 -6.47 -10.10 -6.34
CA LEU A 129 -5.42 -9.87 -7.35
C LEU A 129 -4.03 -10.04 -6.75
N TYR A 130 -3.82 -9.54 -5.53
CA TYR A 130 -2.55 -9.69 -4.83
C TYR A 130 -2.23 -11.17 -4.53
N ARG A 131 -3.24 -11.93 -4.06
CA ARG A 131 -3.09 -13.38 -3.83
C ARG A 131 -2.79 -14.14 -5.12
N GLU A 132 -3.45 -13.81 -6.22
CA GLU A 132 -3.19 -14.41 -7.53
C GLU A 132 -1.81 -14.05 -8.07
N TYR A 133 -1.40 -12.79 -7.91
CA TYR A 133 -0.06 -12.31 -8.25
C TYR A 133 1.03 -13.10 -7.53
N LEU A 134 0.92 -13.26 -6.19
CA LEU A 134 1.88 -14.02 -5.40
C LEU A 134 2.03 -15.46 -5.88
N LYS A 135 0.91 -16.14 -6.22
CA LYS A 135 0.95 -17.47 -6.82
C LYS A 135 1.64 -17.48 -8.18
N ARG A 136 1.34 -16.49 -9.03
CA ARG A 136 1.91 -16.36 -10.37
C ARG A 136 3.42 -16.16 -10.36
N ILE A 137 3.96 -15.45 -9.38
CA ILE A 137 5.41 -15.25 -9.22
C ILE A 137 6.10 -16.38 -8.44
N GLY A 138 5.37 -17.46 -8.11
CA GLY A 138 5.91 -18.61 -7.38
C GLY A 138 6.17 -18.36 -5.89
N ARG A 139 5.56 -17.31 -5.32
CA ARG A 139 5.67 -16.91 -3.91
C ARG A 139 4.45 -17.39 -3.11
N GLU A 140 4.03 -18.63 -3.31
CA GLU A 140 2.85 -19.20 -2.66
C GLU A 140 2.99 -19.28 -1.14
N GLU A 141 4.22 -19.40 -0.65
CA GLU A 141 4.55 -19.39 0.78
C GLU A 141 4.22 -18.07 1.46
N LEU A 142 4.01 -16.98 0.69
CA LEU A 142 3.55 -15.70 1.19
C LEU A 142 2.02 -15.60 1.27
N VAL A 143 1.26 -16.59 0.80
CA VAL A 143 -0.22 -16.55 0.79
C VAL A 143 -0.83 -17.19 2.06
N VAL A 144 0.00 -17.41 3.09
CA VAL A 144 -0.35 -18.12 4.34
C VAL A 144 -0.98 -17.25 5.42
#